data_AF-A0A2P8VGU0-F1
#
_entry.id   AF-A0A2P8VGU0-F1
#
_cell.length_a   1.000
_cell.length_b   1.000
_cell.length_c   1.000
_cell.angle_alpha   90.00
_cell.angle_beta   90.00
_cell.angle_gamma   90.00
#
_symmetry.space_group_name_H-M   'P 1'
#
loop_
_entity.id
_entity.type
_entity.pdbx_description
1 polymer ?
#
loop_
_entity_poly.entity_id
_entity_poly.type
_entity_poly.pdbx_seq_one_letter_code
_entity_poly.pdbx_strand_id
1 'polypeptide(L)'
;MIRSVTTDTETWEVVTRETSIKATDKTTVLGTATLMAGAIQQVITGDYALATGKYLASVQGDAETDIAGQQATTVAGNITVDTQGALTEKIAALRKSVASGGQQVMGPTVHIGSESVNVLAMMLDTINLLAQQCAHHSHPSVSTPTNASAFSQTASAAQQTKSKYESIIA
;
A
#
# COMPACT_ATOMS: atom_id res chain seq x y z
N MET A 1 -4.32 -15.59 -52.84
CA MET A 1 -3.10 -16.38 -53.03
C MET A 1 -2.63 -16.82 -51.64
N ILE A 2 -2.36 -18.11 -51.42
CA ILE A 2 -1.91 -18.64 -50.12
C ILE A 2 -0.46 -19.07 -50.29
N ARG A 3 0.43 -18.63 -49.40
CA ARG A 3 1.80 -19.14 -49.28
C ARG A 3 1.86 -20.04 -48.05
N SER A 4 2.28 -21.28 -48.23
CA SER A 4 2.59 -22.22 -47.14
C SER A 4 4.10 -22.48 -47.16
N VAL A 5 4.73 -22.53 -45.98
CA VAL A 5 6.14 -22.87 -45.81
C VAL A 5 6.21 -23.93 -44.72
N THR A 6 6.94 -25.01 -44.99
CA THR A 6 7.23 -26.08 -44.03
C THR A 6 8.73 -26.33 -44.08
N THR A 7 9.39 -26.23 -42.94
CA THR A 7 10.83 -26.45 -42.80
C THR A 7 11.11 -26.99 -41.41
N ASP A 8 12.17 -27.80 -41.29
CA ASP A 8 12.64 -28.30 -40.01
C ASP A 8 13.47 -27.26 -39.25
N THR A 9 14.18 -26.40 -39.99
CA THR A 9 15.04 -25.35 -39.41
C THR A 9 15.09 -24.14 -40.33
N GLU A 10 15.14 -22.96 -39.74
CA GLU A 10 15.28 -21.69 -40.46
C GLU A 10 16.18 -20.76 -39.63
N THR A 11 17.18 -20.16 -40.28
CA THR A 11 18.11 -19.20 -39.67
C THR A 11 18.20 -17.97 -40.55
N TRP A 12 18.11 -16.79 -39.95
CA TRP A 12 18.19 -15.50 -40.64
C TRP A 12 19.32 -14.67 -40.05
N GLU A 13 20.19 -14.13 -40.91
CA GLU A 13 21.13 -13.06 -40.56
C GLU A 13 20.77 -11.85 -41.41
N VAL A 14 20.30 -10.78 -40.76
CA VAL A 14 19.73 -9.62 -41.45
C VAL A 14 20.19 -8.35 -40.76
N VAL A 15 20.57 -7.34 -41.54
CA VAL A 15 21.02 -6.03 -41.01
C VAL A 15 19.83 -5.18 -40.57
N THR A 16 18.80 -5.08 -41.42
CA THR A 16 17.57 -4.34 -41.14
C THR A 16 16.37 -5.12 -41.67
N ARG A 17 15.31 -5.22 -40.88
CA ARG A 17 14.04 -5.82 -41.29
C ARG A 17 12.88 -4.97 -40.80
N GLU A 18 11.98 -4.64 -41.70
CA GLU A 18 10.68 -4.05 -41.39
C GLU A 18 9.58 -5.03 -41.82
N THR A 19 8.51 -5.14 -41.05
CA THR A 19 7.37 -6.01 -41.39
C THR A 19 6.08 -5.30 -41.00
N SER A 20 5.15 -5.16 -41.95
CA SER A 20 3.83 -4.58 -41.74
C SER A 20 2.77 -5.64 -42.02
N ILE A 21 1.92 -5.89 -41.02
CA ILE A 21 0.83 -6.86 -41.11
C ILE A 21 -0.48 -6.10 -40.93
N LYS A 22 -1.23 -5.92 -42.01
CA LYS A 22 -2.52 -5.19 -42.01
C LYS A 22 -3.71 -6.13 -41.75
N ALA A 23 -3.47 -7.18 -40.98
CA ALA A 23 -4.40 -8.25 -40.68
C ALA A 23 -4.06 -8.82 -39.30
N THR A 24 -4.83 -9.80 -38.84
CA THR A 24 -4.47 -10.56 -37.64
C THR A 24 -3.16 -11.32 -37.88
N ASP A 25 -2.16 -11.07 -37.02
CA ASP A 25 -0.97 -11.88 -36.92
C ASP A 25 -1.12 -12.88 -35.77
N LYS A 26 -1.03 -14.18 -36.06
CA LYS A 26 -1.13 -15.24 -35.05
C LYS A 26 0.14 -16.07 -35.05
N THR A 27 0.88 -15.96 -33.96
CA THR A 27 2.04 -16.82 -33.68
C THR A 27 1.65 -17.91 -32.68
N THR A 28 2.04 -19.15 -32.94
CA THR A 28 1.91 -20.27 -32.00
C THR A 28 3.23 -20.98 -31.91
N VAL A 29 3.82 -20.99 -30.71
CA VAL A 29 5.09 -21.67 -30.42
C VAL A 29 4.79 -22.82 -29.47
N LEU A 30 5.09 -24.05 -29.89
CA LEU A 30 4.89 -25.24 -29.05
C LEU A 30 5.98 -25.38 -27.98
N GLY A 31 7.16 -24.83 -28.24
CA GLY A 31 8.29 -24.77 -27.31
C GLY A 31 8.41 -23.41 -26.62
N THR A 32 9.65 -23.02 -26.35
CA THR A 32 9.95 -21.71 -25.73
C THR A 32 10.21 -20.65 -26.79
N ALA A 33 9.58 -19.48 -26.65
CA ALA A 33 9.93 -18.28 -27.40
C ALA A 33 10.86 -17.40 -26.56
N THR A 34 12.00 -16.97 -27.12
CA THR A 34 12.96 -16.08 -26.46
C THR A 34 13.15 -14.84 -27.32
N LEU A 35 13.17 -13.66 -26.68
CA LEU A 35 13.48 -12.38 -27.32
C LEU A 35 14.63 -11.71 -26.57
N MET A 36 15.75 -11.50 -27.25
CA MET A 36 16.85 -10.68 -26.77
C MET A 36 16.91 -9.43 -27.65
N ALA A 37 16.71 -8.26 -27.07
CA ALA A 37 16.69 -7.00 -27.79
C ALA A 37 17.36 -5.92 -26.93
N GLY A 38 17.99 -4.94 -27.57
CA GLY A 38 18.53 -3.76 -26.88
C GLY A 38 17.42 -2.87 -26.31
N ALA A 39 16.27 -2.81 -26.99
CA ALA A 39 15.07 -2.12 -26.53
C ALA A 39 13.82 -2.78 -27.14
N ILE A 40 12.69 -2.70 -26.44
CA ILE A 40 11.37 -3.16 -26.91
C ILE A 40 10.39 -2.02 -26.68
N GLN A 41 9.60 -1.69 -27.71
CA GLN A 41 8.47 -0.78 -27.61
C GLN A 41 7.21 -1.52 -28.04
N GLN A 42 6.21 -1.56 -27.17
CA GLN A 42 4.91 -2.18 -27.45
C GLN A 42 3.84 -1.12 -27.33
N VAL A 43 3.13 -0.88 -28.44
CA VAL A 43 2.01 0.06 -28.49
C VAL A 43 0.78 -0.72 -28.87
N ILE A 44 -0.19 -0.76 -27.96
CA ILE A 44 -1.45 -1.48 -28.13
C ILE A 44 -2.56 -0.43 -28.05
N THR A 45 -3.36 -0.31 -29.10
CA THR A 45 -4.49 0.64 -29.16
C THR A 45 -5.80 0.03 -28.70
N GLY A 46 -5.87 -1.29 -28.59
CA GLY A 46 -6.99 -2.04 -28.02
C GLY A 46 -6.62 -2.71 -26.69
N ASP A 47 -7.23 -3.85 -26.42
CA ASP A 47 -7.00 -4.60 -25.18
C ASP A 47 -5.66 -5.34 -25.17
N TYR A 48 -5.03 -5.42 -23.99
CA TYR A 48 -3.84 -6.22 -23.74
C TYR A 48 -4.12 -7.26 -22.65
N ALA A 49 -3.90 -8.54 -22.96
CA ALA A 49 -4.09 -9.64 -22.03
C ALA A 49 -2.84 -10.50 -21.94
N LEU A 50 -2.44 -10.85 -20.72
CA LEU A 50 -1.32 -11.73 -20.42
C LEU A 50 -1.80 -12.84 -19.46
N ALA A 51 -1.56 -14.09 -19.83
CA ALA A 51 -1.82 -15.25 -18.99
C ALA A 51 -0.57 -16.12 -18.93
N THR A 52 -0.12 -16.48 -17.73
CA THR A 52 1.07 -17.29 -17.52
C THR A 52 0.94 -18.12 -16.25
N GLY A 53 1.68 -19.22 -16.15
CA GLY A 53 1.84 -19.97 -14.91
C GLY A 53 2.69 -19.24 -13.88
N LYS A 54 3.80 -18.61 -14.31
CA LYS A 54 4.67 -17.78 -13.46
C LYS A 54 5.04 -16.51 -14.21
N TYR A 55 4.87 -15.37 -13.55
CA TYR A 55 5.35 -14.07 -14.02
C TYR A 55 6.53 -13.63 -13.17
N LEU A 56 7.67 -13.33 -13.80
CA LEU A 56 8.84 -12.74 -13.17
C LEU A 56 9.28 -11.55 -14.02
N ALA A 57 9.26 -10.36 -13.42
CA ALA A 57 9.82 -9.14 -14.00
C ALA A 57 11.00 -8.70 -13.13
N SER A 58 12.17 -8.53 -13.75
CA SER A 58 13.37 -7.99 -13.10
C SER A 58 13.77 -6.73 -13.83
N VAL A 59 13.60 -5.59 -13.17
CA VAL A 59 13.92 -4.26 -13.72
C VAL A 59 15.09 -3.70 -12.92
N GLN A 60 16.21 -3.43 -13.59
CA GLN A 60 17.42 -2.88 -12.93
C GLN A 60 17.37 -1.36 -12.76
N GLY A 61 16.57 -0.69 -13.60
CA GLY A 61 16.26 0.73 -13.48
C GLY A 61 14.86 0.94 -12.93
N ASP A 62 14.21 2.02 -13.36
CA ASP A 62 12.89 2.40 -12.90
C ASP A 62 11.77 1.61 -13.60
N ALA A 63 10.70 1.34 -12.84
CA ALA A 63 9.46 0.77 -13.36
C ALA A 63 8.31 1.72 -13.00
N GLU A 64 7.70 2.32 -14.02
CA GLU A 64 6.56 3.23 -13.86
C GLU A 64 5.29 2.60 -14.46
N THR A 65 4.15 2.89 -13.84
CA THR A 65 2.85 2.42 -14.32
C THR A 65 1.84 3.55 -14.14
N ASP A 66 1.32 4.04 -15.26
CA ASP A 66 0.25 5.03 -15.30
C ASP A 66 -1.03 4.38 -15.81
N ILE A 67 -2.08 4.46 -14.99
CA ILE A 67 -3.38 3.85 -15.26
C ILE A 67 -4.43 4.96 -15.11
N ALA A 68 -4.92 5.47 -16.24
CA ALA A 68 -5.98 6.48 -16.27
C ALA A 68 -7.33 5.95 -15.76
N GLY A 69 -7.52 4.62 -15.79
CA GLY A 69 -8.73 3.93 -15.34
C GLY A 69 -8.61 3.41 -13.91
N GLN A 70 -9.18 2.21 -13.68
CA GLN A 70 -9.13 1.52 -12.40
C GLN A 70 -8.13 0.36 -12.45
N GLN A 71 -7.37 0.19 -11.36
CA GLN A 71 -6.57 -1.01 -11.11
C GLN A 71 -7.25 -1.89 -10.06
N ALA A 72 -7.36 -3.18 -10.35
CA ALA A 72 -7.77 -4.20 -9.40
C ALA A 72 -6.69 -5.29 -9.31
N THR A 73 -6.50 -5.86 -8.12
CA THR A 73 -5.53 -6.93 -7.90
C THR A 73 -6.13 -7.96 -6.96
N THR A 74 -6.19 -9.21 -7.42
CA THR A 74 -6.70 -10.35 -6.65
C THR A 74 -5.60 -11.39 -6.57
N VAL A 75 -5.23 -11.77 -5.35
CA VAL A 75 -4.17 -12.76 -5.10
C VAL A 75 -4.74 -13.80 -4.17
N ALA A 76 -4.63 -15.08 -4.57
CA ALA A 76 -5.10 -16.20 -3.75
C ALA A 76 -4.18 -16.49 -2.56
N GLY A 77 -2.88 -16.22 -2.73
CA GLY A 77 -1.86 -16.33 -1.68
C GLY A 77 -1.52 -14.98 -1.04
N ASN A 78 -0.28 -14.87 -0.58
CA ASN A 78 0.20 -13.68 0.11
C ASN A 78 0.71 -12.61 -0.87
N ILE A 79 0.65 -11.36 -0.44
CA ILE A 79 1.35 -10.24 -1.07
C ILE A 79 2.46 -9.82 -0.12
N THR A 80 3.70 -9.78 -0.62
CA THR A 80 4.86 -9.25 0.09
C THR A 80 5.39 -8.05 -0.66
N VAL A 81 5.58 -6.93 0.03
CA VAL A 81 6.22 -5.72 -0.49
C VAL A 81 7.45 -5.46 0.36
N ASP A 82 8.63 -5.47 -0.26
CA ASP A 82 9.90 -5.17 0.39
C ASP A 82 10.51 -3.94 -0.28
N THR A 83 10.68 -2.87 0.49
CA THR A 83 11.21 -1.59 0.04
C THR A 83 12.39 -1.18 0.90
N GLN A 84 13.57 -1.04 0.30
CA GLN A 84 14.75 -0.52 1.01
C GLN A 84 14.65 0.99 1.31
N GLY A 85 13.84 1.70 0.53
CA GLY A 85 13.53 3.12 0.71
C GLY A 85 12.17 3.35 1.36
N ALA A 86 11.64 4.56 1.17
CA ALA A 86 10.31 4.92 1.66
C ALA A 86 9.20 4.36 0.75
N LEU A 87 8.09 3.93 1.36
CA LEU A 87 6.81 3.67 0.70
C LEU A 87 5.85 4.83 1.00
N THR A 88 5.43 5.55 -0.05
CA THR A 88 4.49 6.67 0.06
C THR A 88 3.21 6.36 -0.69
N GLU A 89 2.07 6.46 -0.02
CA GLU A 89 0.75 6.24 -0.61
C GLU A 89 -0.10 7.50 -0.45
N LYS A 90 -0.53 8.11 -1.57
CA LYS A 90 -1.44 9.25 -1.56
C LYS A 90 -2.83 8.81 -2.00
N ILE A 91 -3.78 8.83 -1.08
CA ILE A 91 -5.15 8.36 -1.29
C ILE A 91 -6.09 9.55 -1.13
N ALA A 92 -6.80 9.91 -2.19
CA ALA A 92 -7.66 11.11 -2.20
C ALA A 92 -8.93 10.94 -1.36
N ALA A 93 -9.49 9.73 -1.35
CA ALA A 93 -10.71 9.40 -0.62
C ALA A 93 -10.37 8.57 0.63
N LEU A 94 -10.74 7.29 0.62
CA LEU A 94 -10.62 6.40 1.78
C LEU A 94 -9.54 5.34 1.57
N ARG A 95 -8.64 5.19 2.55
CA ARG A 95 -7.86 3.97 2.72
C ARG A 95 -8.67 2.98 3.56
N LYS A 96 -9.10 1.86 2.96
CA LYS A 96 -9.77 0.78 3.68
C LYS A 96 -8.85 -0.44 3.76
N SER A 97 -8.31 -0.70 4.95
CA SER A 97 -7.55 -1.92 5.28
C SER A 97 -8.40 -2.80 6.18
N VAL A 98 -8.69 -4.02 5.75
CA VAL A 98 -9.51 -4.98 6.51
C VAL A 98 -8.80 -6.32 6.50
N ALA A 99 -8.46 -6.81 7.70
CA ALA A 99 -7.84 -8.11 7.91
C ALA A 99 -8.69 -8.95 8.86
N SER A 100 -8.88 -10.23 8.56
CA SER A 100 -9.67 -11.14 9.41
C SER A 100 -8.89 -11.66 10.62
N GLY A 101 -7.59 -11.96 10.44
CA GLY A 101 -6.73 -12.50 11.50
C GLY A 101 -6.07 -11.44 12.40
N GLY A 102 -5.99 -10.20 11.94
CA GLY A 102 -5.36 -9.09 12.66
C GLY A 102 -4.60 -8.14 11.75
N GLN A 103 -4.34 -6.94 12.24
CA GLN A 103 -3.55 -5.92 11.54
C GLN A 103 -2.45 -5.41 12.46
N GLN A 104 -1.23 -5.32 11.94
CA GLN A 104 -0.06 -4.80 12.65
C GLN A 104 0.51 -3.61 11.90
N VAL A 105 0.82 -2.54 12.65
CA VAL A 105 1.52 -1.35 12.14
C VAL A 105 2.69 -1.12 13.09
N MET A 106 3.91 -1.35 12.59
CA MET A 106 5.11 -1.43 13.41
C MET A 106 6.22 -0.58 12.79
N GLY A 107 6.95 0.11 13.66
CA GLY A 107 8.12 0.91 13.33
C GLY A 107 8.67 1.53 14.60
N PRO A 108 9.90 2.09 14.58
CA PRO A 108 10.44 2.82 15.73
C PRO A 108 9.52 3.97 16.17
N THR A 109 8.82 4.58 15.21
CA THR A 109 7.76 5.55 15.45
C THR A 109 6.52 5.17 14.64
N VAL A 110 5.35 5.34 15.24
CA VAL A 110 4.06 5.09 14.58
C VAL A 110 3.18 6.32 14.76
N HIS A 111 2.62 6.80 13.65
CA HIS A 111 1.75 7.96 13.61
C HIS A 111 0.41 7.60 12.97
N ILE A 112 -0.68 7.77 13.71
CA ILE A 112 -2.04 7.53 13.22
C ILE A 112 -2.85 8.79 13.52
N GLY A 113 -3.23 9.55 12.50
CA GLY A 113 -3.98 10.80 12.66
C GLY A 113 -3.62 11.82 11.60
N SER A 114 -3.63 13.11 11.96
CA SER A 114 -3.26 14.23 11.10
C SER A 114 -1.79 14.62 11.30
N GLU A 115 -1.24 15.49 10.45
CA GLU A 115 0.15 15.95 10.56
C GLU A 115 0.52 16.46 11.97
N SER A 116 -0.40 17.14 12.65
CA SER A 116 -0.19 17.71 13.98
C SER A 116 -0.66 16.82 15.14
N VAL A 117 -1.46 15.77 14.89
CA VAL A 117 -2.08 14.96 15.94
C VAL A 117 -1.87 13.48 15.66
N ASN A 118 -1.20 12.81 16.60
CA ASN A 118 -1.12 11.36 16.68
C ASN A 118 -2.12 10.83 17.71
N VAL A 119 -3.12 10.07 17.27
CA VAL A 119 -4.16 9.49 18.15
C VAL A 119 -3.55 8.55 19.20
N LEU A 120 -2.41 7.92 18.91
CA LEU A 120 -1.72 7.07 19.90
C LEU A 120 -1.20 7.88 21.11
N ALA A 121 -0.91 9.18 20.93
CA ALA A 121 -0.49 10.05 22.02
C ALA A 121 -1.62 10.28 23.06
N MET A 122 -2.88 10.05 22.69
CA MET A 122 -4.01 10.09 23.62
C MET A 122 -3.81 9.15 24.82
N MET A 123 -3.16 8.00 24.62
CA MET A 123 -2.86 7.07 25.71
C MET A 123 -1.92 7.70 26.74
N LEU A 124 -0.89 8.42 26.28
CA LEU A 124 0.06 9.12 27.16
C LEU A 124 -0.62 10.30 27.87
N ASP A 125 -1.41 11.10 27.15
CA ASP A 125 -2.19 12.19 27.75
C ASP A 125 -3.11 11.66 28.87
N THR A 126 -3.76 10.52 28.64
CA THR A 126 -4.65 9.88 29.62
C THR A 126 -3.86 9.35 30.83
N ILE A 127 -2.72 8.69 30.62
CA ILE A 127 -1.85 8.20 31.70
C ILE A 127 -1.38 9.37 32.57
N ASN A 128 -1.02 10.50 31.97
CA ASN A 128 -0.57 11.68 32.70
C ASN A 128 -1.68 12.26 33.59
N LEU A 129 -2.93 12.33 33.10
CA LEU A 129 -4.07 12.77 33.89
C LEU A 129 -4.35 11.84 35.08
N LEU A 130 -4.28 10.52 34.87
CA LEU A 130 -4.46 9.53 35.94
C LEU A 130 -3.35 9.61 36.99
N ALA A 131 -2.09 9.71 36.56
CA ALA A 131 -0.95 9.80 37.45
C ALA A 131 -1.04 11.03 38.38
N GLN A 132 -1.44 12.19 37.84
CA GLN A 132 -1.65 13.39 38.65
C GLN A 132 -2.74 13.19 39.71
N GLN A 133 -3.85 12.54 39.36
CA GLN A 133 -4.92 12.26 40.33
C GLN A 133 -4.50 11.28 41.41
N CYS A 134 -3.80 10.20 41.06
CA CYS A 134 -3.29 9.25 42.05
C CYS A 134 -2.29 9.87 43.02
N ALA A 135 -1.40 10.74 42.53
CA ALA A 135 -0.38 11.38 43.38
C ALA A 135 -0.95 12.36 44.42
N HIS A 136 -2.06 13.05 44.10
CA HIS A 136 -2.67 14.05 44.98
C HIS A 136 -3.81 13.49 45.85
N HIS A 137 -4.17 12.22 45.66
CA HIS A 137 -5.24 11.61 46.42
C HIS A 137 -4.82 11.39 47.87
N SER A 138 -5.60 11.94 48.81
CA SER A 138 -5.37 11.80 50.24
C SER A 138 -6.68 11.69 51.01
N HIS A 139 -6.64 10.96 52.12
CA HIS A 139 -7.72 10.85 53.09
C HIS A 139 -7.28 11.49 54.41
N PRO A 140 -8.12 12.33 55.03
CA PRO A 140 -7.97 12.65 56.44
C PRO A 140 -8.25 11.40 57.29
N SER A 141 -7.60 11.28 58.45
CA SER A 141 -7.59 10.06 59.28
C SER A 141 -8.96 9.53 59.73
N VAL A 142 -10.04 10.31 59.59
CA VAL A 142 -11.40 9.96 60.04
C VAL A 142 -12.52 10.43 59.09
N SER A 143 -12.21 10.88 57.86
CA SER A 143 -13.24 11.41 56.96
C SER A 143 -12.98 11.15 55.46
N THR A 144 -13.94 11.55 54.63
CA THR A 144 -13.87 11.42 53.17
C THR A 144 -12.76 12.29 52.56
N PRO A 145 -12.21 11.94 51.38
CA PRO A 145 -11.22 12.73 50.66
C PRO A 145 -11.66 14.18 50.44
N THR A 146 -10.71 15.12 50.51
CA THR A 146 -10.96 16.56 50.30
C THR A 146 -10.66 17.02 48.86
N ASN A 147 -10.31 16.10 47.96
CA ASN A 147 -9.78 16.41 46.63
C ASN A 147 -10.86 16.47 45.52
N ALA A 148 -12.13 16.67 45.86
CA ALA A 148 -13.23 16.72 44.89
C ALA A 148 -13.04 17.80 43.81
N SER A 149 -12.52 18.98 44.16
CA SER A 149 -12.23 20.05 43.21
C SER A 149 -11.12 19.67 42.21
N ALA A 150 -10.12 18.90 42.64
CA ALA A 150 -9.07 18.39 41.76
C ALA A 150 -9.63 17.37 40.76
N PHE A 151 -10.58 16.52 41.18
CA PHE A 151 -11.30 15.64 40.27
C PHE A 151 -12.12 16.43 39.24
N SER A 152 -12.79 17.51 39.63
CA SER A 152 -13.49 18.38 38.69
C SER A 152 -12.55 19.03 37.67
N GLN A 153 -11.35 19.44 38.10
CA GLN A 153 -10.34 20.00 37.18
C GLN A 153 -9.81 18.95 36.19
N THR A 154 -9.53 17.73 36.65
CA THR A 154 -9.14 16.64 35.74
C THR A 154 -10.25 16.26 34.79
N ALA A 155 -11.52 16.32 35.21
CA ALA A 155 -12.64 16.14 34.29
C ALA A 155 -12.64 17.21 33.18
N SER A 156 -12.37 18.47 33.51
CA SER A 156 -12.21 19.54 32.50
C SER A 156 -11.02 19.29 31.57
N ALA A 157 -9.88 18.82 32.08
CA ALA A 157 -8.72 18.49 31.26
C ALA A 157 -8.99 17.30 30.33
N ALA A 158 -9.68 16.26 30.81
CA ALA A 158 -10.09 15.13 29.99
C ALA A 158 -11.04 15.56 28.85
N GLN A 159 -11.91 16.54 29.10
CA GLN A 159 -12.76 17.11 28.05
C GLN A 159 -11.94 17.82 26.96
N GLN A 160 -10.86 18.53 27.34
CA GLN A 160 -9.95 19.14 26.37
C GLN A 160 -9.19 18.08 25.57
N THR A 161 -8.70 17.02 26.23
CA THR A 161 -8.09 15.87 25.57
C THR A 161 -9.06 15.25 24.56
N LYS A 162 -10.33 15.00 24.94
CA LYS A 162 -11.36 14.51 24.03
C LYS A 162 -11.50 15.42 22.81
N SER A 163 -11.68 16.72 23.00
CA SER A 163 -11.88 17.66 21.89
C SER A 163 -10.67 17.78 20.96
N LYS A 164 -9.45 17.54 21.45
CA LYS A 164 -8.24 17.47 20.62
C LYS A 164 -8.27 16.30 19.63
N TYR A 165 -8.86 15.16 20.00
CA TYR A 165 -8.81 13.93 19.20
C TYR A 165 -10.12 13.60 18.47
N GLU A 166 -11.27 14.14 18.91
CA GLU A 166 -12.60 13.72 18.41
C GLU A 166 -12.83 13.97 16.91
N SER A 167 -12.16 14.97 16.32
CA SER A 167 -12.34 15.30 14.90
C SER A 167 -11.63 14.35 13.94
N ILE A 168 -10.72 13.50 14.44
CA ILE A 168 -9.89 12.60 13.63
C ILE A 168 -10.13 11.11 13.94
N ILE A 169 -11.11 10.82 14.80
CA ILE A 169 -11.54 9.47 15.15
C ILE A 169 -13.01 9.35 14.71
N ALA A 170 -13.30 8.36 13.87
CA ALA A 170 -14.66 8.06 13.40
C ALA A 170 -15.42 7.14 14.37
#